data_AF-A0A9W6G3T8-F1
#
_entry.id   AF-A0A9W6G3T8-F1
#
_cell.length_a   1.000
_cell.length_b   1.000
_cell.length_c   1.000
_cell.angle_alpha   90.00
_cell.angle_beta   90.00
_cell.angle_gamma   90.00
#
_symmetry.space_group_name_H-M   'P 1'
#
loop_
_entity.id
_entity.type
_entity.pdbx_description
1 polymer ?
#
loop_
_entity_poly.entity_id
_entity_poly.type
_entity_poly.pdbx_seq_one_letter_code
_entity_poly.pdbx_strand_id
1 'polypeptide(L)' 'MPHIETARVNEVIGVHIGTIQETAQMLNVNCDLQELEAHLATLERAVADLKESLAGIPHKPAQT' A
#
# COMPACT_ATOMS: atom_id res chain seq x y z
N MET A 1 10.25 23.04 -8.71
CA MET A 1 8.97 22.45 -8.25
C MET A 1 8.91 20.92 -8.12
N PRO A 2 9.90 20.06 -8.51
CA PRO A 2 9.71 18.60 -8.46
C PRO A 2 9.83 17.98 -7.05
N HIS A 3 10.59 18.59 -6.13
CA HIS A 3 10.83 17.99 -4.80
C HIS A 3 9.58 17.88 -3.93
N ILE A 4 8.65 18.84 -4.01
CA ILE A 4 7.40 18.82 -3.23
C ILE A 4 6.46 17.73 -3.74
N GLU A 5 6.37 17.53 -5.05
CA GLU A 5 5.58 16.44 -5.65
C GLU A 5 6.16 15.07 -5.29
N THR A 6 7.49 14.90 -5.35
CA THR A 6 8.14 13.65 -4.93
C THR A 6 7.94 13.36 -3.45
N ALA A 7 8.05 14.36 -2.58
CA ALA A 7 7.82 14.20 -1.13
C ALA A 7 6.38 13.74 -0.84
N ARG A 8 5.39 14.35 -1.49
CA ARG A 8 3.98 13.99 -1.34
C ARG A 8 3.67 12.58 -1.86
N VAL A 9 4.26 12.19 -2.99
CA VAL A 9 4.15 10.81 -3.51
C VAL A 9 4.72 9.81 -2.52
N ASN A 10 5.91 10.07 -1.97
CA ASN A 10 6.53 9.21 -0.97
C ASN A 10 5.68 9.09 0.31
N GLU A 11 5.06 10.18 0.75
CA GLU A 11 4.16 10.18 1.92
C GLU A 11 2.94 9.28 1.68
N VAL A 12 2.27 9.42 0.53
CA VAL A 12 1.11 8.57 0.17
C VAL A 12 1.51 7.10 0.07
N ILE A 13 2.62 6.78 -0.59
CA ILE A 13 3.15 5.41 -0.66
C ILE A 13 3.45 4.89 0.75
N GLY A 14 4.07 5.71 1.60
CA GLY A 14 4.41 5.38 2.98
C GLY A 14 3.18 5.01 3.80
N VAL A 15 2.08 5.76 3.65
CA VAL A 15 0.80 5.45 4.30
C VAL A 15 0.29 4.07 3.88
N HIS A 16 0.23 3.79 2.57
CA HIS A 16 -0.24 2.49 2.08
C HIS A 16 0.64 1.32 2.56
N ILE A 17 1.97 1.49 2.58
CA ILE A 17 2.89 0.49 3.12
C ILE A 17 2.63 0.27 4.61
N GLY A 18 2.42 1.33 5.39
CA GLY A 18 2.08 1.25 6.81
C GLY A 18 0.80 0.44 7.06
N THR A 19 -0.27 0.78 6.35
CA THR A 19 -1.56 0.04 6.45
C THR A 19 -1.41 -1.44 6.09
N ILE A 20 -0.62 -1.77 5.06
CA ILE A 20 -0.33 -3.16 4.69
C ILE A 20 0.41 -3.88 5.83
N GLN A 21 1.43 -3.26 6.42
CA GLN A 21 2.20 -3.85 7.51
C GLN A 21 1.34 -4.08 8.76
N GLU A 22 0.54 -3.09 9.14
CA GLU A 22 -0.37 -3.18 10.29
C GLU A 22 -1.40 -4.30 10.08
N THR A 23 -2.06 -4.32 8.92
CA THR A 23 -3.07 -5.34 8.61
C THR A 23 -2.45 -6.74 8.54
N ALA A 24 -1.25 -6.87 7.99
CA ALA A 24 -0.53 -8.15 7.96
C ALA A 24 -0.16 -8.65 9.36
N GLN A 25 0.16 -7.76 10.31
CA GLN A 25 0.40 -8.15 11.71
C GLN A 25 -0.86 -8.63 12.42
N MET A 26 -2.04 -8.21 11.98
CA MET A 26 -3.32 -8.68 12.51
C MET A 26 -3.68 -10.09 12.01
N LEU A 27 -3.06 -10.57 10.92
CA LEU A 27 -3.23 -11.95 10.45
C LEU A 27 -2.49 -12.91 11.39
N ASN A 28 -3.24 -13.53 12.31
CA ASN A 28 -2.71 -14.45 13.31
C ASN A 28 -3.48 -15.77 13.32
N VAL A 29 -2.83 -16.85 13.75
CA VAL A 29 -3.42 -18.19 13.89
C VAL A 29 -4.55 -18.26 14.93
N ASN A 30 -4.68 -17.24 15.77
CA ASN A 30 -5.72 -17.14 16.78
C ASN A 30 -7.00 -16.45 16.26
N CYS A 31 -6.97 -15.85 15.07
CA CYS A 31 -8.15 -15.26 14.47
C CYS A 31 -9.17 -16.36 14.15
N ASP A 32 -10.45 -16.06 14.34
CA ASP A 32 -11.48 -16.88 13.73
C ASP A 32 -11.53 -16.66 12.21
N LEU A 33 -12.29 -17.50 11.50
CA LEU A 33 -12.37 -17.43 10.05
C LEU A 33 -12.91 -16.07 9.56
N GLN A 34 -13.89 -15.49 10.27
CA GLN A 34 -14.53 -14.25 9.86
C GLN A 34 -13.61 -13.04 10.06
N GLU A 35 -12.86 -13.02 11.16
CA GLU A 35 -11.79 -12.05 11.42
C GLU A 35 -10.69 -12.14 10.36
N LEU A 36 -10.26 -13.37 10.04
CA LEU A 36 -9.24 -13.61 9.02
C LEU A 36 -9.70 -13.10 7.64
N GLU A 37 -10.94 -13.40 7.25
CA GLU A 37 -11.53 -12.92 5.99
C GLU A 37 -11.59 -11.39 5.95
N ALA A 38 -11.98 -10.74 7.05
CA ALA A 38 -12.03 -9.28 7.14
C ALA A 38 -10.64 -8.64 7.02
N HIS A 39 -9.64 -9.21 7.71
CA HIS A 39 -8.25 -8.75 7.63
C HIS A 39 -7.66 -8.97 6.24
N LEU A 40 -7.93 -10.11 5.59
CA LEU A 40 -7.51 -10.38 4.22
C LEU A 40 -8.13 -9.40 3.22
N ALA A 41 -9.44 -9.15 3.30
CA ALA A 41 -10.11 -8.18 2.43
C ALA A 41 -9.52 -6.76 2.58
N THR A 42 -9.19 -6.38 3.81
CA THR A 42 -8.53 -5.09 4.09
C THR A 42 -7.13 -5.04 3.50
N LEU A 43 -6.36 -6.12 3.64
CA LEU A 43 -5.01 -6.23 3.10
C LEU A 43 -5.01 -6.17 1.56
N GLU A 44 -5.90 -6.92 0.92
CA GLU A 44 -6.07 -6.91 -0.54
C GLU A 44 -6.40 -5.52 -1.06
N ARG A 45 -7.28 -4.80 -0.35
CA ARG A 45 -7.62 -3.42 -0.71
C ARG A 45 -6.42 -2.49 -0.60
N ALA A 46 -5.69 -2.53 0.52
CA ALA A 46 -4.51 -1.69 0.72
C ALA A 46 -3.42 -1.96 -0.32
N VAL A 47 -3.22 -3.22 -0.71
CA VAL A 47 -2.31 -3.60 -1.80
C VAL A 47 -2.78 -3.07 -3.15
N ALA A 48 -4.08 -3.12 -3.43
CA ALA A 48 -4.64 -2.58 -4.68
C ALA A 48 -4.45 -1.05 -4.77
N ASP A 49 -4.74 -0.32 -3.70
CA ASP A 49 -4.57 1.14 -3.64
C ASP A 49 -3.09 1.55 -3.79
N LEU A 50 -2.15 0.77 -3.22
CA LEU A 50 -0.71 0.98 -3.42
C LEU A 50 -0.31 0.77 -4.89
N LYS A 51 -0.80 -0.31 -5.53
CA LYS A 51 -0.51 -0.59 -6.94
C LYS A 51 -1.02 0.52 -7.85
N GLU A 52 -2.23 1.02 -7.60
CA GLU A 52 -2.80 2.15 -8.34
C GLU A 52 -1.95 3.42 -8.16
N SER A 53 -1.57 3.72 -6.91
CA SER A 53 -0.71 4.86 -6.59
C SER A 53 0.63 4.79 -7.32
N LEU A 54 1.26 3.60 -7.37
CA LEU A 54 2.51 3.38 -8.08
C LEU A 54 2.36 3.51 -9.60
N ALA A 55 1.26 3.00 -10.16
CA ALA A 55 0.97 3.09 -11.60
C ALA A 55 0.71 4.54 -12.06
N GLY A 56 0.23 5.40 -11.16
CA GLY A 56 0.03 6.82 -11.41
C GLY A 56 1.31 7.66 -11.42
N ILE A 57 2.46 7.09 -11.01
CA ILE A 57 3.73 7.82 -10.98
C ILE A 57 4.31 7.86 -12.40
N PRO A 58 4.56 9.06 -12.97
CA PRO A 58 5.15 9.15 -14.30
C PRO A 58 6.55 8.53 -14.30
N HIS A 59 6.69 7.35 -14.89
CA HIS A 59 7.97 6.71 -15.10
C HIS A 59 8.73 7.49 -16.18
N LYS A 60 9.87 8.08 -15.82
CA LYS A 60 10.82 8.51 -16.84
C LYS A 60 11.35 7.22 -17.48
N PRO A 61 11.17 6.97 -18.80
CA PRO A 61 11.82 5.83 -19.42
C PRO A 61 13.31 5.96 -19.16
N ALA A 62 13.92 4.90 -18.64
CA ALA A 62 15.35 4.84 -18.46
C ALA A 62 15.99 5.17 -19.81
N GLN A 63 16.64 6.34 -19.89
CA GLN A 63 17.38 6.75 -21.07
C GLN A 63 18.55 5.77 -21.20
N THR A 64 18.38 4.76 -22.05
CA THR A 64 19.44 3.87 -22.54
C THR A 64 20.29 4.56 -23.58
#